data_AF-A0A136A2W2-F1
#
_entry.id   AF-A0A136A2W2-F1
#
_cell.length_a   1.000
_cell.length_b   1.000
_cell.length_c   1.000
_cell.angle_alpha   90.00
_cell.angle_beta   90.00
_cell.angle_gamma   90.00
#
_symmetry.space_group_name_H-M   'P 1'
#
loop_
_entity.id
_entity.type
_entity.pdbx_description
1 polymer ?
#
loop_
_entity_poly.entity_id
_entity_poly.type
_entity_poly.pdbx_seq_one_letter_code
_entity_poly.pdbx_strand_id
1 'polypeptide(L)' 'MTNQFDVLALAEEVERDYKSGNLNRELLAQGQTLYGKNPQYPDYLERITPDGKRSLGHWRNGKFVETMSLLT' A
#
# COMPACT_ATOMS: atom_id res chain seq x y z
N MET A 1 -9.59 21.91 -29.06
CA MET A 1 -8.39 21.99 -28.19
C MET A 1 -8.19 20.63 -27.58
N THR A 2 -7.22 19.87 -28.07
CA THR A 2 -6.80 18.64 -27.42
C THR A 2 -6.13 19.03 -26.12
N ASN A 3 -6.79 18.79 -24.98
CA ASN A 3 -6.13 18.80 -23.67
C ASN A 3 -5.05 17.72 -23.74
N GLN A 4 -3.85 18.13 -24.12
CA GLN A 4 -2.70 17.24 -24.18
C GLN A 4 -2.39 16.87 -22.74
N PHE A 5 -2.74 15.64 -22.39
CA PHE A 5 -2.49 15.10 -21.07
C PHE A 5 -0.97 14.97 -20.90
N ASP A 6 -0.39 15.76 -20.00
CA ASP A 6 1.02 15.66 -19.68
C ASP A 6 1.23 14.43 -18.78
N VAL A 7 1.46 13.30 -19.43
CA VAL A 7 1.71 12.02 -18.79
C VAL A 7 2.93 12.08 -17.87
N LEU A 8 3.94 12.90 -18.22
CA LEU A 8 5.17 13.01 -17.43
C LEU A 8 4.90 13.77 -16.14
N ALA A 9 4.21 14.91 -16.23
CA ALA A 9 3.81 15.68 -15.06
C ALA A 9 2.94 14.86 -14.10
N LEU A 10 1.98 14.07 -14.62
CA LEU A 10 1.19 13.16 -13.78
C LEU A 10 2.07 12.09 -13.10
N ALA A 11 2.98 11.46 -13.84
CA ALA A 11 3.83 10.41 -13.28
C ALA A 11 4.72 10.96 -12.13
N GLU A 12 5.22 12.19 -12.28
CA GLU A 12 6.00 12.88 -11.24
C GLU A 12 5.16 13.20 -9.99
N GLU A 13 3.91 13.60 -10.17
CA GLU A 13 2.96 13.84 -9.07
C GLU A 13 2.65 12.54 -8.31
N VAL A 14 2.32 11.48 -9.02
CA VAL A 14 2.03 10.15 -8.44
C VAL A 14 3.23 9.63 -7.65
N GLU A 15 4.44 9.75 -8.19
CA GLU A 15 5.68 9.31 -7.51
C GLU A 15 5.95 10.14 -6.23
N ARG A 16 5.65 11.44 -6.26
CA ARG A 16 5.78 12.32 -5.09
C ARG A 16 4.81 11.93 -3.99
N ASP A 17 3.55 11.67 -4.34
CA ASP A 17 2.53 11.27 -3.39
C ASP A 17 2.80 9.88 -2.80
N TYR A 18 3.30 8.95 -3.62
CA TYR A 18 3.79 7.66 -3.17
C TYR A 18 4.93 7.81 -2.15
N LYS A 19 5.97 8.61 -2.47
CA LYS A 19 7.13 8.83 -1.59
C LYS A 19 6.78 9.55 -0.29
N SER A 20 5.82 10.47 -0.31
CA SER A 20 5.38 11.20 0.89
C SER A 20 4.58 10.33 1.86
N GLY A 21 4.06 9.20 1.39
CA GLY A 21 3.13 8.36 2.14
C GLY A 21 1.73 8.96 2.30
N ASN A 22 1.43 10.10 1.66
CA ASN A 22 0.09 10.71 1.68
C ASN A 22 -0.95 9.76 1.11
N LEU A 23 -0.66 9.18 -0.06
CA LEU A 23 -1.57 8.25 -0.72
C LEU A 23 -1.93 7.07 0.18
N ASN A 24 -0.94 6.48 0.85
CA ASN A 24 -1.18 5.37 1.79
C ASN A 24 -2.06 5.81 2.96
N ARG A 25 -1.80 6.99 3.53
CA ARG A 25 -2.60 7.53 4.64
C ARG A 25 -4.04 7.80 4.23
N GLU A 26 -4.26 8.39 3.06
CA GLU A 26 -5.60 8.67 2.55
C GLU A 26 -6.40 7.39 2.28
N LEU A 27 -5.80 6.40 1.63
CA LEU A 27 -6.45 5.11 1.39
C LEU A 27 -6.83 4.41 2.70
N LEU A 28 -5.95 4.41 3.70
CA LEU A 28 -6.26 3.87 5.03
C LEU A 28 -7.40 4.64 5.70
N ALA A 29 -7.40 5.97 5.62
CA ALA A 29 -8.47 6.82 6.16
C ALA A 29 -9.83 6.58 5.47
N GLN A 30 -9.81 6.19 4.20
CA GLN A 30 -11.00 5.76 3.44
C GLN A 30 -11.45 4.33 3.76
N GLY A 31 -10.79 3.64 4.69
CA GLY A 31 -11.13 2.27 5.10
C GLY A 31 -10.51 1.18 4.22
N GLN A 32 -9.57 1.52 3.32
CA GLN A 32 -8.90 0.53 2.49
C GLN A 32 -7.84 -0.23 3.27
N THR A 33 -7.66 -1.51 2.94
CA THR A 33 -6.54 -2.32 3.44
C THR A 33 -5.44 -2.33 2.39
N LEU A 34 -4.22 -1.99 2.80
CA LEU A 34 -3.07 -1.95 1.91
C LEU A 34 -2.28 -3.26 1.98
N TYR A 35 -1.75 -3.68 0.84
CA TYR A 35 -0.86 -4.83 0.73
C TYR A 35 0.42 -4.43 0.01
N GLY A 36 1.56 -4.95 0.48
CA GLY A 36 2.86 -4.63 -0.10
C GLY A 36 3.91 -5.68 0.19
N LYS A 37 5.05 -5.56 -0.50
CA LYS A 37 6.24 -6.35 -0.17
C LYS A 37 6.88 -5.77 1.09
N ASN A 38 7.36 -6.63 1.98
CA ASN A 38 8.20 -6.19 3.08
C ASN A 38 9.68 -6.47 2.76
N PRO A 39 10.56 -5.47 2.66
CA PRO A 39 11.97 -5.68 2.34
C PRO A 39 12.73 -6.54 3.37
N GLN A 40 12.29 -6.53 4.64
CA GLN A 40 12.92 -7.31 5.71
C GLN A 40 12.44 -8.77 5.71
N TYR A 41 11.23 -9.02 5.19
CA TYR A 41 10.59 -10.32 5.16
C TYR A 41 10.11 -10.63 3.73
N PRO A 42 11.03 -10.88 2.78
CA PRO A 42 10.72 -10.96 1.35
C PRO A 42 9.75 -12.09 0.98
N ASP A 43 9.67 -13.13 1.80
CA ASP A 43 8.75 -14.26 1.61
C ASP A 43 7.30 -13.93 1.99
N TYR A 44 7.06 -12.79 2.64
CA TYR A 44 5.76 -12.42 3.17
C TYR A 44 5.20 -11.16 2.50
N LEU A 45 3.87 -11.13 2.35
CA LEU A 45 3.14 -9.91 2.08
C LEU A 45 2.85 -9.18 3.39
N GLU A 46 3.16 -7.90 3.41
CA GLU A 46 2.70 -7.00 4.45
C GLU A 46 1.29 -6.52 4.17
N ARG A 47 0.46 -6.51 5.22
CA ARG A 47 -0.87 -5.93 5.23
C ARG A 47 -0.93 -4.82 6.28
N ILE A 48 -1.46 -3.66 5.88
CA ILE A 48 -1.77 -2.55 6.77
C ILE A 48 -3.29 -2.32 6.73
N THR A 49 -3.95 -2.44 7.88
CA THR A 49 -5.40 -2.22 8.00
C THR A 49 -5.72 -0.78 8.45
N PRO A 50 -6.96 -0.29 8.24
CA PRO A 50 -7.37 1.08 8.59
C PRO A 50 -7.16 1.46 10.07
N ASP A 51 -7.17 0.48 10.97
CA ASP A 51 -6.87 0.67 12.40
C ASP A 51 -5.37 0.79 12.71
N GLY A 52 -4.53 0.81 11.68
CA GLY A 52 -3.08 0.94 11.78
C GLY A 52 -2.34 -0.37 12.05
N LYS A 53 -3.03 -1.51 12.19
CA LYS A 53 -2.35 -2.78 12.43
C LYS A 53 -1.53 -3.19 11.21
N ARG A 54 -0.31 -3.64 11.47
CA ARG A 54 0.61 -4.18 10.48
C ARG A 54 0.81 -5.66 10.73
N SER A 55 0.74 -6.46 9.68
CA SER A 55 0.84 -7.91 9.78
C SER A 55 1.49 -8.48 8.53
N LEU A 56 2.22 -9.58 8.68
CA LEU A 56 2.82 -10.33 7.59
C LEU A 56 2.06 -11.64 7.37
N GLY A 57 1.92 -12.04 6.12
CA GLY A 57 1.16 -13.24 5.76
C GLY A 57 1.26 -13.58 4.29
N HIS A 58 0.35 -14.46 3.87
CA HIS A 58 0.30 -14.97 2.50
C HIS A 58 -1.13 -14.92 1.96
N TRP A 59 -1.26 -14.82 0.64
CA TRP A 59 -2.53 -15.12 -0.01
C TRP A 59 -2.69 -16.63 -0.17
N ARG A 60 -3.73 -17.20 0.44
CA ARG A 60 -4.05 -18.63 0.34
C ARG A 60 -5.55 -18.80 0.16
N ASN A 61 -5.96 -19.57 -0.83
CA ASN A 61 -7.37 -19.89 -1.09
C ASN A 61 -8.27 -18.63 -1.16
N GLY A 62 -7.81 -17.57 -1.83
CA GLY A 62 -8.60 -16.36 -2.02
C GLY A 62 -8.69 -15.43 -0.79
N LYS A 63 -7.90 -15.68 0.27
CA LYS A 63 -7.86 -14.83 1.47
C LYS A 63 -6.43 -14.58 1.93
N PHE A 64 -6.25 -13.46 2.61
CA PHE A 64 -5.02 -13.20 3.36
C PHE A 64 -5.01 -14.04 4.64
N VAL A 65 -3.96 -14.83 4.83
CA VAL A 65 -3.71 -15.60 6.05
C VAL A 65 -2.54 -14.95 6.78
N GLU A 66 -2.87 -14.30 7.89
CA GLU A 66 -1.89 -13.68 8.78
C GLU A 66 -1.01 -14.77 9.42
N THR A 67 0.30 -14.53 9.42
CA THR A 67 1.31 -15.41 10.04
C THR A 67 1.95 -14.75 11.27
N MET A 68 2.16 -13.43 11.23
CA MET A 68 2.69 -12.67 12.35
C MET A 68 2.17 -11.24 12.34
N SER A 69 1.87 -10.70 13.51
CA SER A 69 1.59 -9.27 13.68
C SER A 69 2.91 -8.53 13.92
N LEU A 70 3.13 -7.41 13.25
CA LEU A 70 4.25 -6.52 13.53
C LEU A 70 3.81 -5.59 14.65
N LEU A 71 4.46 -5.68 15.82
CA LEU A 71 4.26 -4.71 16.89
C LEU A 71 4.69 -3.34 16.35
N THR A 72 3.73 -2.41 16.31
CA THR A 72 3.94 -0.99 16.04
C THR A 72 4.44 -0.27 17.28
#